data_AF-A0A137SW09-F1
#
_entry.id   AF-A0A137SW09-F1
#
_cell.length_a   1.000
_cell.length_b   1.000
_cell.length_c   1.000
_cell.angle_alpha   90.00
_cell.angle_beta   90.00
_cell.angle_gamma   90.00
#
_symmetry.space_group_name_H-M   'P 1'
#
loop_
_entity.id
_entity.type
_entity.pdbx_description
1 polymer ?
#
loop_
_entity_poly.entity_id
_entity_poly.type
_entity_poly.pdbx_seq_one_letter_code
_entity_poly.pdbx_strand_id
1 'polypeptide(L)'
;MKKIYLLFITITILSFIACYNQDATGDHGAINNGIKINGDKTLYGLACDGCSDSAIVFLPNDGGDPLHFNIVNARKNNKVFGTLEIGDELAILLNPKNKKEAILVIDLEQIKGTWTFQVVPKLKPNPLKSEEQIMAEMSDSLKQALFIPREYGFTLKSYNQASPVGYIMKTNTLEDESPVEYPKVTVYTSWHIYNGWLYIYKDTVDEQGRRLPNDSVGHDDGTMVFLSADSMAAKFGKKVMQYHRKASAIEANRKAQEAEKRAAEKKNLKKK
;
A
#
# COMPACT_ATOMS: atom_id res chain seq x y z
N MET A 1 57.29 40.35 -37.16
CA MET A 1 57.34 39.23 -36.18
C MET A 1 56.95 39.62 -34.76
N LYS A 2 56.00 40.56 -34.54
CA LYS A 2 55.52 40.93 -33.18
C LYS A 2 54.02 40.68 -32.95
N LYS A 3 53.24 40.43 -34.01
CA LYS A 3 51.79 40.15 -33.91
C LYS A 3 51.41 38.66 -33.83
N ILE A 4 52.35 37.76 -34.11
CA ILE A 4 52.12 36.30 -34.02
C ILE A 4 52.35 35.78 -32.59
N TYR A 5 53.28 36.39 -31.85
CA TYR A 5 53.52 36.05 -30.44
C TYR A 5 52.38 36.45 -29.51
N LEU A 6 51.56 37.44 -29.89
CA LEU A 6 50.44 37.89 -29.07
C LEU A 6 49.23 36.94 -29.16
N LEU A 7 49.14 36.11 -30.21
CA LEU A 7 48.06 35.14 -30.40
C LEU A 7 48.35 33.80 -29.69
N PHE A 8 49.64 33.46 -29.50
CA PHE A 8 50.04 32.25 -28.78
C PHE A 8 49.99 32.40 -27.26
N ILE A 9 50.21 33.61 -26.73
CA ILE A 9 50.18 33.85 -25.28
C ILE A 9 48.74 33.84 -24.72
N THR A 10 47.74 34.21 -25.52
CA THR A 10 46.33 34.22 -25.10
C THR A 10 45.69 32.83 -25.06
N ILE A 11 46.20 31.86 -25.83
CA ILE A 11 45.67 30.47 -25.83
C ILE A 11 46.15 29.68 -24.59
N THR A 12 47.35 29.92 -24.10
CA THR A 12 47.87 29.20 -22.91
C THR A 12 47.22 29.60 -21.59
N ILE A 13 46.65 30.81 -21.48
CA ILE A 13 46.02 31.30 -20.23
C ILE A 13 44.59 30.75 -20.06
N LEU A 14 43.94 30.31 -21.15
CA LEU A 14 42.61 29.68 -21.09
C LEU A 14 42.63 28.20 -20.67
N SER A 15 43.82 27.57 -20.59
CA SER A 15 43.99 26.17 -20.20
C SER A 15 44.05 25.92 -18.69
N PHE A 16 44.06 26.97 -17.84
CA PHE A 16 44.22 26.84 -16.39
C PHE A 16 42.96 27.18 -15.55
N ILE A 17 41.79 27.40 -16.18
CA ILE A 17 40.53 27.68 -15.45
C ILE A 17 39.57 26.47 -15.45
N ALA A 18 39.97 25.33 -16.01
CA ALA A 18 39.13 24.12 -16.04
C ALA A 18 39.57 23.05 -15.02
N CYS A 19 39.92 23.46 -13.79
CA CYS A 19 40.11 22.55 -12.65
C CYS A 19 39.79 23.30 -11.35
N TYR A 20 38.56 23.82 -11.25
CA TYR A 20 38.02 24.18 -9.94
C TYR A 20 36.52 23.90 -9.94
N ASN A 21 36.13 23.00 -9.03
CA ASN A 21 34.79 22.49 -8.76
C ASN A 21 34.12 21.69 -9.87
N GLN A 22 34.49 20.40 -9.91
CA GLN A 22 33.45 19.40 -9.79
C GLN A 22 33.77 18.62 -8.54
N ASP A 23 33.05 18.92 -7.45
CA ASP A 23 32.66 17.81 -6.57
C ASP A 23 32.17 16.75 -7.54
N ALA A 24 32.85 15.60 -7.55
CA ALA A 24 32.34 14.43 -8.19
C ALA A 24 31.02 14.15 -7.46
N THR A 25 29.92 14.71 -7.98
CA THR A 25 28.60 14.14 -7.84
C THR A 25 28.68 12.84 -8.61
N GLY A 26 29.36 11.86 -8.00
CA GLY A 26 29.18 10.48 -8.33
C GLY A 26 27.68 10.29 -8.27
N ASP A 27 27.10 10.02 -9.43
CA ASP A 27 25.79 9.43 -9.52
C ASP A 27 25.93 8.08 -8.81
N HIS A 28 25.84 8.10 -7.48
CA HIS A 28 25.69 6.92 -6.64
C HIS A 28 24.27 6.45 -6.91
N GLY A 29 24.09 5.80 -8.07
CA GLY A 29 22.82 5.63 -8.75
C GLY A 29 21.68 5.35 -7.79
N ALA A 30 20.71 6.26 -7.74
CA ALA A 30 19.56 6.13 -6.87
C ALA A 30 18.85 4.80 -7.16
N ILE A 31 18.62 4.02 -6.11
CA ILE A 31 17.99 2.69 -6.17
C ILE A 31 16.51 2.86 -6.54
N ASN A 32 15.85 3.88 -5.98
CA ASN A 32 14.46 4.23 -6.30
C ASN A 32 14.10 5.64 -5.80
N ASN A 33 13.91 6.59 -6.72
CA ASN A 33 13.38 7.92 -6.41
C ASN A 33 11.85 7.86 -6.26
N GLY A 34 11.38 7.27 -5.16
CA GLY A 34 9.96 7.31 -4.79
C GLY A 34 9.44 8.74 -4.64
N ILE A 35 8.14 8.95 -4.82
CA ILE A 35 7.49 10.23 -4.60
C ILE A 35 7.57 10.55 -3.09
N LYS A 36 8.39 11.52 -2.70
CA LYS A 36 8.42 12.08 -1.34
C LYS A 36 7.48 13.30 -1.30
N ILE A 37 6.57 13.34 -0.33
CA ILE A 37 5.75 14.54 -0.09
C ILE A 37 6.59 15.58 0.67
N ASN A 38 6.35 16.87 0.39
CA ASN A 38 6.99 17.96 1.12
C ASN A 38 6.75 17.82 2.64
N GLY A 39 7.83 17.78 3.42
CA GLY A 39 7.78 17.61 4.88
C GLY A 39 7.79 16.16 5.38
N ASP A 40 7.89 15.17 4.49
CA ASP A 40 8.17 13.79 4.89
C ASP A 40 9.63 13.64 5.37
N LYS A 41 9.80 13.01 6.53
CA LYS A 41 11.09 12.78 7.19
C LYS A 41 11.47 11.30 7.23
N THR A 42 10.67 10.46 6.57
CA THR A 42 10.92 9.02 6.47
C THR A 42 12.10 8.77 5.54
N LEU A 43 12.99 7.89 5.95
CA LEU A 43 14.06 7.37 5.12
C LEU A 43 13.58 6.09 4.46
N TYR A 44 13.78 5.98 3.14
CA TYR A 44 13.46 4.81 2.33
C TYR A 44 14.75 4.21 1.77
N GLY A 45 14.84 2.90 1.80
CA GLY A 45 16.08 2.20 1.50
C GLY A 45 15.95 0.70 1.70
N LEU A 46 17.08 0.01 1.59
CA LEU A 46 17.17 -1.43 1.73
C LEU A 46 17.82 -1.81 3.07
N ALA A 47 17.34 -2.89 3.67
CA ALA A 47 18.04 -3.56 4.77
C ALA A 47 19.29 -4.26 4.23
N CYS A 48 20.43 -4.00 4.87
CA CYS A 48 21.70 -4.65 4.54
C CYS A 48 22.04 -5.77 5.53
N ASP A 49 23.09 -6.51 5.22
CA ASP A 49 23.68 -7.46 6.15
C ASP A 49 24.11 -6.76 7.46
N GLY A 50 23.91 -7.43 8.59
CA GLY A 50 24.15 -6.89 9.94
C GLY A 50 22.92 -6.35 10.66
N CYS A 51 21.71 -6.48 10.11
CA CYS A 51 20.47 -6.19 10.84
C CYS A 51 20.28 -7.17 12.01
N SER A 52 19.93 -6.62 13.18
CA SER A 52 19.75 -7.36 14.43
C SER A 52 18.61 -6.77 15.26
N ASP A 53 18.35 -7.33 16.45
CA ASP A 53 17.37 -6.78 17.39
C ASP A 53 17.76 -5.41 17.97
N SER A 54 19.03 -5.01 17.83
CA SER A 54 19.55 -3.75 18.39
C SER A 54 19.88 -2.69 17.34
N ALA A 55 20.15 -3.10 16.11
CA ALA A 55 20.63 -2.22 15.06
C ALA A 55 20.12 -2.63 13.68
N ILE A 56 19.92 -1.64 12.82
CA ILE A 56 19.67 -1.82 11.40
C ILE A 56 20.85 -1.24 10.63
N VAL A 57 21.35 -2.01 9.66
CA VAL A 57 22.24 -1.52 8.61
C VAL A 57 21.38 -1.23 7.40
N PHE A 58 21.41 0.00 6.91
CA PHE A 58 20.43 0.54 5.97
C PHE A 58 21.13 1.25 4.82
N LEU A 59 20.82 0.86 3.58
CA LEU A 59 21.27 1.55 2.38
C LEU A 59 20.17 2.49 1.88
N PRO A 60 20.34 3.82 1.94
CA PRO A 60 19.34 4.75 1.45
C PRO A 60 19.08 4.58 -0.05
N ASN A 61 17.83 4.79 -0.47
CA ASN A 61 17.45 4.77 -1.88
C ASN A 61 18.15 5.85 -2.70
N ASP A 62 18.53 6.96 -2.06
CA ASP A 62 19.27 8.06 -2.69
C ASP A 62 20.75 7.68 -2.97
N GLY A 63 21.17 6.45 -2.61
CA GLY A 63 22.53 5.94 -2.78
C GLY A 63 23.47 6.29 -1.62
N GLY A 64 24.76 5.94 -1.78
CA GLY A 64 25.82 6.20 -0.82
C GLY A 64 26.20 4.99 0.05
N ASP A 65 26.84 5.26 1.19
CA ASP A 65 27.31 4.23 2.12
C ASP A 65 26.19 3.74 3.06
N PRO A 66 26.21 2.46 3.49
CA PRO A 66 25.27 1.95 4.47
C PRO A 66 25.33 2.69 5.81
N LEU A 67 24.17 3.10 6.30
CA LEU A 67 23.97 3.79 7.57
C LEU A 67 23.60 2.79 8.67
N HIS A 68 23.99 3.09 9.90
CA HIS A 68 23.69 2.26 11.07
C HIS A 68 22.77 3.01 12.02
N PHE A 69 21.63 2.40 12.35
CA PHE A 69 20.65 2.96 13.27
C PHE A 69 20.39 2.03 14.45
N ASN A 70 20.33 2.58 15.66
CA ASN A 70 19.88 1.87 16.85
C ASN A 70 18.35 1.77 16.87
N ILE A 71 17.82 0.56 17.11
CA ILE A 71 16.38 0.28 17.15
C ILE A 71 15.89 -0.30 18.47
N VAL A 72 16.73 -0.37 19.50
CA VAL A 72 16.39 -1.00 20.80
C VAL A 72 15.13 -0.37 21.40
N ASN A 73 15.03 0.96 21.36
CA ASN A 73 13.86 1.67 21.88
C ASN A 73 12.62 1.48 21.01
N ALA A 74 12.77 1.44 19.67
CA ALA A 74 11.66 1.13 18.77
C ALA A 74 11.12 -0.29 19.03
N ARG A 75 12.00 -1.30 19.18
CA ARG A 75 11.63 -2.68 19.52
C ARG A 75 10.87 -2.75 20.85
N LYS A 76 11.41 -2.15 21.91
CA LYS A 76 10.76 -2.10 23.25
C LYS A 76 9.36 -1.47 23.20
N ASN A 77 9.16 -0.50 22.31
CA ASN A 77 7.88 0.20 22.14
C ASN A 77 6.96 -0.42 21.06
N ASN A 78 7.29 -1.61 20.54
CA ASN A 78 6.57 -2.28 19.46
C ASN A 78 6.38 -1.38 18.21
N LYS A 79 7.45 -0.67 17.83
CA LYS A 79 7.53 0.24 16.68
C LYS A 79 8.42 -0.27 15.54
N VAL A 80 8.75 -1.56 15.57
CA VAL A 80 9.33 -2.27 14.43
C VAL A 80 8.24 -3.19 13.90
N PHE A 81 7.75 -2.90 12.70
CA PHE A 81 6.66 -3.61 12.07
C PHE A 81 7.20 -4.48 10.93
N GLY A 82 6.94 -5.78 11.02
CA GLY A 82 7.47 -6.78 10.09
C GLY A 82 8.72 -7.49 10.61
N THR A 83 9.19 -8.44 9.83
CA THR A 83 10.39 -9.25 10.12
C THR A 83 11.48 -8.81 9.19
N LEU A 84 12.46 -8.08 9.71
CA LEU A 84 13.52 -7.49 8.88
C LEU A 84 14.44 -8.58 8.32
N GLU A 85 14.45 -8.75 7.01
CA GLU A 85 15.38 -9.61 6.27
C GLU A 85 16.31 -8.77 5.37
N ILE A 86 17.45 -9.36 4.99
CA ILE A 86 18.43 -8.69 4.14
C ILE A 86 17.81 -8.51 2.74
N GLY A 87 17.86 -7.29 2.22
CA GLY A 87 17.30 -6.93 0.93
C GLY A 87 15.86 -6.38 0.99
N ASP A 88 15.21 -6.40 2.16
CA ASP A 88 13.88 -5.83 2.31
C ASP A 88 13.90 -4.31 2.14
N GLU A 89 12.87 -3.77 1.50
CA GLU A 89 12.62 -2.34 1.48
C GLU A 89 12.09 -1.89 2.84
N LEU A 90 12.70 -0.86 3.43
CA LEU A 90 12.34 -0.32 4.74
C LEU A 90 11.92 1.15 4.66
N ALA A 91 10.98 1.52 5.51
CA ALA A 91 10.67 2.90 5.87
C ALA A 91 11.08 3.15 7.33
N ILE A 92 12.04 4.06 7.53
CA ILE A 92 12.61 4.36 8.85
C ILE A 92 12.32 5.81 9.23
N LEU A 93 11.74 6.02 10.41
CA LEU A 93 11.61 7.35 11.01
C LEU A 93 12.64 7.51 12.12
N LEU A 94 13.46 8.55 12.02
CA LEU A 94 14.52 8.82 12.98
C LEU A 94 14.05 9.70 14.16
N ASN A 95 14.73 9.56 15.29
CA ASN A 95 14.56 10.45 16.42
C ASN A 95 15.05 11.87 16.04
N PRO A 96 14.21 12.92 16.14
CA PRO A 96 14.61 14.28 15.80
C PRO A 96 15.79 14.81 16.62
N LYS A 97 16.00 14.30 17.85
CA LYS A 97 17.10 14.70 18.74
C LYS A 97 18.37 13.89 18.49
N ASN A 98 18.24 12.62 18.11
CA ASN A 98 19.35 11.71 17.86
C ASN A 98 19.17 10.99 16.52
N LYS A 99 19.79 11.50 15.45
CA LYS A 99 19.65 10.94 14.11
C LYS A 99 20.23 9.53 13.94
N LYS A 100 20.94 8.99 14.93
CA LYS A 100 21.44 7.60 14.92
C LYS A 100 20.45 6.60 15.54
N GLU A 101 19.30 7.06 16.00
CA GLU A 101 18.26 6.24 16.61
C GLU A 101 16.99 6.27 15.75
N ALA A 102 16.43 5.11 15.44
CA ALA A 102 15.13 5.01 14.81
C ALA A 102 14.03 4.89 15.87
N ILE A 103 12.95 5.64 15.68
CA ILE A 103 11.74 5.59 16.52
C ILE A 103 10.64 4.72 15.91
N LEU A 104 10.72 4.46 14.60
CA LEU A 104 9.78 3.66 13.85
C LEU A 104 10.52 2.99 12.70
N VAL A 105 10.24 1.71 12.48
CA VAL A 105 10.70 0.94 11.33
C VAL A 105 9.51 0.17 10.80
N ILE A 106 9.24 0.31 9.50
CA ILE A 106 8.23 -0.46 8.79
C ILE A 106 8.92 -1.20 7.66
N ASP A 107 8.75 -2.52 7.65
CA ASP A 107 9.10 -3.37 6.54
C ASP A 107 8.09 -3.19 5.40
N LEU A 108 8.53 -2.55 4.32
CA LEU A 108 7.74 -2.29 3.13
C LEU A 108 7.67 -3.51 2.22
N GLU A 109 8.60 -4.46 2.32
CA GLU A 109 8.48 -5.69 1.55
C GLU A 109 7.34 -6.54 2.12
N GLN A 110 7.30 -6.67 3.44
CA GLN A 110 6.24 -7.42 4.10
C GLN A 110 4.90 -6.67 4.13
N ILE A 111 4.84 -5.34 4.01
CA ILE A 111 3.54 -4.64 3.86
C ILE A 111 2.94 -4.86 2.46
N LYS A 112 3.77 -5.08 1.43
CA LYS A 112 3.27 -5.42 0.08
C LYS A 112 2.61 -6.79 0.12
N GLY A 113 1.44 -6.91 -0.48
CA GLY A 113 0.64 -8.12 -0.40
C GLY A 113 -0.85 -7.86 -0.55
N THR A 114 -1.61 -8.95 -0.63
CA THR A 114 -3.07 -8.91 -0.64
C THR A 114 -3.59 -9.10 0.77
N TRP A 115 -4.20 -8.05 1.31
CA TRP A 115 -4.72 -7.99 2.68
C TRP A 115 -6.24 -7.95 2.64
N THR A 116 -6.88 -8.94 3.29
CA THR A 116 -8.34 -9.10 3.24
C THR A 116 -8.98 -9.22 4.61
N PHE A 117 -10.26 -8.87 4.67
CA PHE A 117 -11.15 -9.10 5.79
C PHE A 117 -12.49 -9.60 5.28
N GLN A 118 -13.14 -10.43 6.11
CA GLN A 118 -14.39 -11.05 5.75
C GLN A 118 -15.55 -10.05 5.87
N VAL A 119 -16.41 -10.04 4.85
CA VAL A 119 -17.61 -9.23 4.79
C VAL A 119 -18.81 -10.11 4.51
N VAL A 120 -19.83 -9.98 5.34
CA VAL A 120 -21.14 -10.61 5.14
C VAL A 120 -22.11 -9.57 4.56
N PRO A 121 -23.03 -9.98 3.66
CA PRO A 121 -24.02 -9.06 3.13
C PRO A 121 -25.05 -8.70 4.20
N LYS A 122 -25.76 -7.61 4.00
CA LYS A 122 -26.84 -7.14 4.87
C LYS A 122 -28.18 -7.23 4.14
N LEU A 123 -29.27 -7.35 4.89
CA LEU A 123 -30.60 -7.28 4.29
C LEU A 123 -30.83 -5.88 3.70
N LYS A 124 -31.47 -5.82 2.54
CA LYS A 124 -31.98 -4.55 2.02
C LYS A 124 -33.06 -4.04 2.98
N PRO A 125 -33.10 -2.72 3.27
CA PRO A 125 -34.09 -2.17 4.18
C PRO A 125 -35.51 -2.45 3.67
N ASN A 126 -36.34 -2.99 4.55
CA ASN A 126 -37.74 -3.31 4.25
C ASN A 126 -38.66 -2.34 5.02
N PRO A 127 -39.61 -1.66 4.36
CA PRO A 127 -40.53 -0.74 5.04
C PRO A 127 -41.50 -1.41 6.02
N LEU A 128 -41.71 -2.73 5.94
CA LEU A 128 -42.76 -3.44 6.69
C LEU A 128 -42.27 -4.28 7.86
N LYS A 129 -41.01 -4.72 7.85
CA LYS A 129 -40.46 -5.64 8.87
C LYS A 129 -39.05 -5.24 9.26
N SER A 130 -38.69 -5.46 10.52
CA SER A 130 -37.30 -5.29 10.97
C SER A 130 -36.41 -6.42 10.42
N GLU A 131 -35.10 -6.18 10.34
CA GLU A 131 -34.12 -7.19 9.91
C GLU A 131 -34.24 -8.47 10.76
N GLU A 132 -34.44 -8.34 12.07
CA GLU A 132 -34.57 -9.45 13.01
C GLU A 132 -35.81 -10.31 12.71
N GLN A 133 -36.96 -9.68 12.40
CA GLN A 133 -38.19 -10.40 12.05
C GLN A 133 -38.02 -11.18 10.74
N ILE A 134 -37.39 -10.57 9.73
CA ILE A 134 -37.11 -11.23 8.45
C ILE A 134 -36.16 -12.42 8.66
N MET A 135 -35.13 -12.26 9.50
CA MET A 135 -34.20 -13.33 9.82
C MET A 135 -34.85 -14.45 10.64
N ALA A 136 -35.83 -14.15 11.49
CA ALA A 136 -36.56 -15.17 12.25
C ALA A 136 -37.47 -16.02 11.35
N GLU A 137 -38.08 -15.43 10.33
CA GLU A 137 -38.95 -16.12 9.37
C GLU A 137 -38.17 -16.99 8.36
N MET A 138 -36.89 -16.68 8.15
CA MET A 138 -36.05 -17.34 7.17
C MET A 138 -35.54 -18.71 7.67
N SER A 139 -35.68 -19.76 6.86
CA SER A 139 -35.08 -21.06 7.15
C SER A 139 -33.56 -20.98 7.15
N ASP A 140 -32.91 -21.84 7.92
CA ASP A 140 -31.43 -21.85 8.02
C ASP A 140 -30.76 -22.15 6.67
N SER A 141 -31.38 -22.99 5.85
CA SER A 141 -30.95 -23.25 4.47
C SER A 141 -30.96 -22.00 3.59
N LEU A 142 -31.97 -21.14 3.75
CA LEU A 142 -32.09 -19.89 3.00
C LEU A 142 -31.09 -18.84 3.50
N LYS A 143 -30.86 -18.76 4.82
CA LYS A 143 -29.80 -17.91 5.39
C LYS A 143 -28.42 -18.29 4.85
N GLN A 144 -28.10 -19.58 4.82
CA GLN A 144 -26.80 -20.04 4.32
C GLN A 144 -26.60 -19.75 2.83
N ALA A 145 -27.68 -19.77 2.05
CA ALA A 145 -27.64 -19.44 0.62
C ALA A 145 -27.51 -17.93 0.35
N LEU A 146 -28.10 -17.08 1.19
CA LEU A 146 -28.10 -15.62 1.01
C LEU A 146 -26.86 -14.95 1.64
N PHE A 147 -26.46 -15.36 2.84
CA PHE A 147 -25.38 -14.73 3.60
C PHE A 147 -24.01 -15.37 3.34
N ILE A 148 -23.63 -15.49 2.06
CA ILE A 148 -22.32 -16.03 1.68
C ILE A 148 -21.25 -14.98 2.02
N PRO A 149 -20.22 -15.29 2.83
CA PRO A 149 -19.17 -14.32 3.10
C PRO A 149 -18.31 -14.05 1.85
N ARG A 150 -17.93 -12.78 1.65
CA ARG A 150 -16.96 -12.33 0.64
C ARG A 150 -15.73 -11.76 1.32
N GLU A 151 -14.60 -11.73 0.62
CA GLU A 151 -13.35 -11.15 1.13
C GLU A 151 -13.13 -9.78 0.51
N TYR A 152 -13.07 -8.74 1.34
CA TYR A 152 -12.81 -7.36 0.90
C TYR A 152 -11.44 -6.90 1.37
N GLY A 153 -10.86 -5.90 0.72
CA GLY A 153 -9.59 -5.32 1.13
C GLY A 153 -8.83 -4.73 -0.04
N PHE A 154 -7.51 -4.87 -0.01
CA PHE A 154 -6.62 -4.26 -0.98
C PHE A 154 -5.35 -5.08 -1.19
N THR A 155 -4.77 -4.93 -2.37
CA THR A 155 -3.42 -5.41 -2.69
C THR A 155 -2.50 -4.21 -2.78
N LEU A 156 -1.43 -4.19 -1.98
CA LEU A 156 -0.35 -3.21 -2.06
C LEU A 156 0.81 -3.81 -2.86
N LYS A 157 1.31 -3.06 -3.84
CA LYS A 157 2.36 -3.50 -4.78
C LYS A 157 3.53 -2.53 -4.77
N SER A 158 4.66 -2.96 -5.34
CA SER A 158 5.80 -2.11 -5.63
C SER A 158 5.41 -0.88 -6.46
N TYR A 159 6.27 0.14 -6.43
CA TYR A 159 6.02 1.45 -7.06
C TYR A 159 4.74 2.13 -6.57
N ASN A 160 4.38 1.91 -5.29
CA ASN A 160 3.26 2.58 -4.62
C ASN A 160 1.89 2.34 -5.29
N GLN A 161 1.72 1.22 -6.01
CA GLN A 161 0.45 0.88 -6.65
C GLN A 161 -0.46 0.07 -5.73
N ALA A 162 -1.76 0.38 -5.74
CA ALA A 162 -2.77 -0.38 -5.03
C ALA A 162 -3.80 -0.99 -5.99
N SER A 163 -4.50 -2.02 -5.55
CA SER A 163 -5.61 -2.61 -6.30
C SER A 163 -6.70 -3.11 -5.33
N PRO A 164 -7.99 -3.03 -5.68
CA PRO A 164 -9.06 -3.48 -4.80
C PRO A 164 -9.15 -5.01 -4.70
N VAL A 165 -9.63 -5.49 -3.56
CA VAL A 165 -10.09 -6.86 -3.36
C VAL A 165 -11.57 -6.85 -3.01
N GLY A 166 -12.35 -7.75 -3.60
CA GLY A 166 -13.80 -7.86 -3.38
C GLY A 166 -14.64 -7.51 -4.60
N TYR A 167 -14.05 -6.94 -5.66
CA TYR A 167 -14.78 -6.70 -6.90
C TYR A 167 -15.09 -8.03 -7.59
N ILE A 168 -16.37 -8.31 -7.77
CA ILE A 168 -16.85 -9.46 -8.53
C ILE A 168 -17.50 -8.91 -9.80
N MET A 169 -16.94 -9.29 -10.96
CA MET A 169 -17.48 -8.90 -12.26
C MET A 169 -18.91 -9.42 -12.40
N LYS A 170 -19.87 -8.48 -12.37
CA LYS A 170 -21.29 -8.77 -12.52
C LYS A 170 -21.57 -9.10 -13.97
N THR A 171 -21.84 -10.37 -14.28
CA THR A 171 -22.22 -10.79 -15.63
C THR A 171 -23.72 -10.65 -15.89
N ASN A 172 -24.55 -10.42 -14.85
CA ASN A 172 -26.01 -10.27 -14.99
C ASN A 172 -26.64 -9.48 -13.81
N THR A 173 -27.86 -8.97 -14.01
CA THR A 173 -28.72 -8.20 -13.07
C THR A 173 -29.26 -8.98 -11.85
N LEU A 174 -28.67 -10.13 -11.49
CA LEU A 174 -29.16 -10.99 -10.40
C LEU A 174 -29.10 -10.35 -9.00
N GLU A 175 -28.18 -9.41 -8.77
CA GLU A 175 -28.07 -8.72 -7.46
C GLU A 175 -29.21 -7.72 -7.19
N ASP A 176 -29.89 -7.22 -8.22
CA ASP A 176 -31.04 -6.34 -8.04
C ASP A 176 -32.22 -7.10 -7.43
N GLU A 177 -32.39 -8.38 -7.77
CA GLU A 177 -33.42 -9.28 -7.24
C GLU A 177 -33.06 -9.91 -5.89
N SER A 178 -31.80 -9.82 -5.44
CA SER A 178 -31.37 -10.37 -4.16
C SER A 178 -31.93 -9.57 -2.97
N PRO A 179 -32.47 -10.23 -1.92
CA PRO A 179 -32.92 -9.55 -0.70
C PRO A 179 -31.76 -9.04 0.17
N VAL A 180 -30.52 -9.46 -0.13
CA VAL A 180 -29.31 -9.02 0.55
C VAL A 180 -28.40 -8.24 -0.39
N GLU A 181 -27.67 -7.28 0.19
CA GLU A 181 -26.72 -6.41 -0.51
C GLU A 181 -25.39 -6.38 0.24
N TYR A 182 -24.30 -6.46 -0.51
CA TYR A 182 -22.96 -6.27 0.05
C TYR A 182 -22.59 -4.79 0.09
N PRO A 183 -21.80 -4.36 1.09
CA PRO A 183 -21.20 -3.02 1.07
C PRO A 183 -20.47 -2.75 -0.25
N LYS A 184 -20.48 -1.49 -0.70
CA LYS A 184 -19.74 -1.07 -1.88
C LYS A 184 -18.24 -1.30 -1.65
N VAL A 185 -17.58 -1.99 -2.58
CA VAL A 185 -16.13 -2.20 -2.54
C VAL A 185 -15.44 -0.86 -2.77
N THR A 186 -14.50 -0.51 -1.90
CA THR A 186 -13.66 0.68 -2.09
C THR A 186 -12.54 0.35 -3.08
N VAL A 187 -12.40 1.20 -4.11
CA VAL A 187 -11.34 1.07 -5.11
C VAL A 187 -10.16 1.94 -4.70
N TYR A 188 -8.98 1.33 -4.64
CA TYR A 188 -7.72 1.99 -4.32
C TYR A 188 -6.76 1.89 -5.49
N THR A 189 -6.00 2.96 -5.74
CA THR A 189 -5.12 3.09 -6.90
C THR A 189 -3.64 3.24 -6.54
N SER A 190 -3.34 3.91 -5.43
CA SER A 190 -1.98 4.05 -4.92
C SER A 190 -1.93 3.98 -3.39
N TRP A 191 -0.74 3.76 -2.86
CA TRP A 191 -0.48 3.75 -1.44
C TRP A 191 0.91 4.30 -1.13
N HIS A 192 1.07 4.89 0.05
CA HIS A 192 2.35 5.42 0.50
C HIS A 192 2.46 5.30 2.01
N ILE A 193 3.69 5.15 2.52
CA ILE A 193 3.99 5.43 3.92
C ILE A 193 4.58 6.84 3.97
N TYR A 194 4.11 7.72 4.85
CA TYR A 194 4.75 9.01 5.12
C TYR A 194 4.74 9.31 6.62
N ASN A 195 5.88 9.70 7.18
CA ASN A 195 6.05 9.95 8.62
C ASN A 195 5.43 8.86 9.53
N GLY A 196 5.46 7.59 9.09
CA GLY A 196 4.88 6.45 9.82
C GLY A 196 3.37 6.21 9.63
N TRP A 197 2.71 7.01 8.80
CA TRP A 197 1.31 6.84 8.44
C TRP A 197 1.18 6.12 7.10
N LEU A 198 0.25 5.18 7.02
CA LEU A 198 -0.18 4.53 5.79
C LEU A 198 -1.30 5.33 5.15
N TYR A 199 -1.04 5.83 3.95
CA TYR A 199 -2.00 6.50 3.08
C TYR A 199 -2.38 5.55 1.95
N ILE A 200 -3.68 5.32 1.76
CA ILE A 200 -4.21 4.54 0.65
C ILE A 200 -5.18 5.41 -0.14
N TYR A 201 -4.82 5.76 -1.37
CA TYR A 201 -5.59 6.68 -2.20
C TYR A 201 -6.69 5.95 -2.95
N LYS A 202 -7.87 6.54 -2.94
CA LYS A 202 -9.07 6.04 -3.61
C LYS A 202 -8.95 6.21 -5.13
N ASP A 203 -9.98 5.79 -5.84
CA ASP A 203 -10.01 5.91 -7.28
C ASP A 203 -9.81 7.37 -7.73
N THR A 204 -9.13 7.50 -8.86
CA THR A 204 -8.89 8.77 -9.54
C THR A 204 -10.02 9.12 -10.50
N VAL A 205 -11.14 8.38 -10.45
CA VAL A 205 -12.28 8.54 -11.34
C VAL A 205 -13.55 8.69 -10.50
N ASP A 206 -14.41 9.65 -10.85
CA ASP A 206 -15.72 9.85 -10.22
C ASP A 206 -16.76 8.82 -10.72
N GLU A 207 -17.95 8.83 -10.13
CA GLU A 207 -19.03 7.90 -10.51
C GLU A 207 -19.53 8.10 -11.95
N GLN A 208 -19.18 9.23 -12.59
CA GLN A 208 -19.51 9.56 -13.97
C GLN A 208 -18.36 9.25 -14.95
N GLY A 209 -17.29 8.61 -14.48
CA GLY A 209 -16.15 8.22 -15.34
C GLY A 209 -15.16 9.36 -15.62
N ARG A 210 -15.26 10.50 -14.94
CA ARG A 210 -14.35 11.64 -15.13
C ARG A 210 -13.17 11.53 -14.18
N ARG A 211 -11.98 11.84 -14.68
CA ARG A 211 -10.76 11.84 -13.88
C ARG A 211 -10.80 12.97 -12.84
N LEU A 212 -10.66 12.62 -11.57
CA LEU A 212 -10.49 13.54 -10.46
C LEU A 212 -9.09 14.19 -10.53
N PRO A 213 -8.98 15.49 -10.25
CA PRO A 213 -7.71 16.14 -9.97
C PRO A 213 -6.98 15.44 -8.81
N ASN A 214 -5.65 15.29 -8.91
CA ASN A 214 -4.85 14.55 -7.91
C ASN A 214 -4.99 15.08 -6.48
N ASP A 215 -5.20 16.39 -6.30
CA ASP A 215 -5.40 17.06 -5.01
C ASP A 215 -6.77 16.78 -4.38
N SER A 216 -7.71 16.30 -5.18
CA SER A 216 -9.09 16.02 -4.82
C SER A 216 -9.35 14.52 -4.63
N VAL A 217 -8.34 13.68 -4.87
CA VAL A 217 -8.43 12.22 -4.65
C VAL A 217 -8.47 11.96 -3.15
N GLY A 218 -9.62 11.45 -2.69
CA GLY A 218 -9.77 11.02 -1.31
C GLY A 218 -8.79 9.90 -0.97
N HIS A 219 -8.39 9.82 0.30
CA HIS A 219 -7.57 8.73 0.80
C HIS A 219 -8.11 8.25 2.14
N ASP A 220 -7.73 7.03 2.51
CA ASP A 220 -7.84 6.55 3.88
C ASP A 220 -6.43 6.54 4.48
N ASP A 221 -6.26 7.23 5.61
CA ASP A 221 -5.00 7.29 6.35
C ASP A 221 -5.11 6.54 7.69
N GLY A 222 -4.01 5.89 8.05
CA GLY A 222 -3.95 5.10 9.28
C GLY A 222 -2.54 4.88 9.79
N THR A 223 -2.45 4.32 10.99
CA THR A 223 -1.18 3.95 11.62
C THR A 223 -1.09 2.45 11.80
N MET A 224 0.09 1.88 11.55
CA MET A 224 0.32 0.46 11.75
C MET A 224 0.22 0.10 13.23
N VAL A 225 -0.43 -1.03 13.52
CA VAL A 225 -0.56 -1.61 14.87
C VAL A 225 0.18 -2.94 14.95
N PHE A 226 0.15 -3.74 13.89
CA PHE A 226 0.80 -5.04 13.82
C PHE A 226 1.08 -5.43 12.36
N LEU A 227 2.20 -6.10 12.11
CA LEU A 227 2.56 -6.62 10.79
C LEU A 227 3.39 -7.92 10.95
N SER A 228 2.84 -9.03 10.47
CA SER A 228 3.51 -10.32 10.29
C SER A 228 3.38 -10.79 8.83
N ALA A 229 3.99 -11.93 8.51
CA ALA A 229 3.91 -12.50 7.17
C ALA A 229 2.46 -12.78 6.74
N ASP A 230 1.57 -13.11 7.67
CA ASP A 230 0.20 -13.56 7.40
C ASP A 230 -0.90 -12.62 7.92
N SER A 231 -0.55 -11.66 8.78
CA SER A 231 -1.52 -10.82 9.49
C SER A 231 -1.07 -9.37 9.55
N MET A 232 -2.01 -8.46 9.35
CA MET A 232 -1.78 -7.02 9.46
C MET A 232 -2.90 -6.39 10.28
N ALA A 233 -2.56 -5.46 11.15
CA ALA A 233 -3.54 -4.61 11.81
C ALA A 233 -3.14 -3.15 11.66
N ALA A 234 -4.09 -2.32 11.23
CA ALA A 234 -3.90 -0.89 11.06
C ALA A 234 -5.07 -0.12 11.66
N LYS A 235 -4.78 1.01 12.29
CA LYS A 235 -5.77 1.89 12.88
C LYS A 235 -6.12 2.99 11.89
N PHE A 236 -7.33 2.95 11.37
CA PHE A 236 -7.91 3.98 10.51
C PHE A 236 -8.94 4.79 11.32
N GLY A 237 -8.62 6.07 11.56
CA GLY A 237 -9.40 6.93 12.47
C GLY A 237 -9.55 6.32 13.87
N LYS A 238 -10.79 5.95 14.24
CA LYS A 238 -11.10 5.35 15.57
C LYS A 238 -11.10 3.82 15.57
N LYS A 239 -11.02 3.17 14.41
CA LYS A 239 -11.18 1.72 14.28
C LYS A 239 -9.84 1.05 14.00
N VAL A 240 -9.59 -0.07 14.65
CA VAL A 240 -8.49 -0.97 14.29
C VAL A 240 -9.06 -2.01 13.36
N MET A 241 -8.57 -2.01 12.13
CA MET A 241 -8.90 -3.00 11.11
C MET A 241 -7.85 -4.10 11.16
N GLN A 242 -8.32 -5.35 11.12
CA GLN A 242 -7.47 -6.55 11.09
C GLN A 242 -7.63 -7.21 9.73
N TYR A 243 -6.52 -7.61 9.15
CA TYR A 243 -6.44 -8.20 7.84
C TYR A 243 -5.63 -9.49 7.90
N HIS A 244 -5.99 -10.43 7.04
CA HIS A 244 -5.21 -11.64 6.81
C HIS A 244 -4.67 -11.62 5.37
N ARG A 245 -3.50 -12.24 5.17
CA ARG A 245 -2.86 -12.31 3.86
C ARG A 245 -3.52 -13.36 2.98
N LYS A 246 -3.64 -13.05 1.69
CA LYS A 246 -3.98 -14.00 0.60
C LYS A 246 -2.91 -13.97 -0.47
N ALA A 247 -2.78 -15.03 -1.28
CA ALA A 247 -1.80 -15.00 -2.37
C ALA A 247 -2.22 -14.03 -3.49
N SER A 248 -3.53 -13.88 -3.74
CA SER A 248 -4.04 -12.88 -4.68
C SER A 248 -5.48 -12.44 -4.40
N ALA A 249 -5.87 -11.30 -4.98
CA ALA A 249 -7.25 -10.80 -4.97
C ALA A 249 -8.25 -11.79 -5.61
N ILE A 250 -7.80 -12.53 -6.63
CA ILE A 250 -8.61 -13.54 -7.33
C ILE A 250 -8.87 -14.73 -6.40
N GLU A 251 -7.82 -15.23 -5.76
CA GLU A 251 -7.94 -16.36 -4.83
C GLU A 251 -8.85 -16.03 -3.65
N ALA A 252 -8.74 -14.82 -3.11
CA ALA A 252 -9.55 -14.35 -1.99
C ALA A 252 -11.07 -14.54 -2.23
N ASN A 253 -11.54 -14.31 -3.46
CA ASN A 253 -12.95 -14.40 -3.81
C ASN A 253 -13.30 -15.53 -4.78
N ARG A 254 -12.41 -16.50 -5.01
CA ARG A 254 -12.64 -17.60 -5.96
C ARG A 254 -13.97 -18.33 -5.73
N LYS A 255 -14.28 -18.65 -4.47
CA LYS A 255 -15.55 -19.31 -4.10
C LYS A 255 -16.78 -18.47 -4.45
N ALA A 256 -16.72 -17.15 -4.18
CA ALA A 256 -17.80 -16.24 -4.51
C ALA A 256 -17.95 -16.09 -6.03
N GLN A 257 -16.85 -16.00 -6.77
CA GLN A 257 -16.86 -15.96 -8.23
C GLN A 257 -17.44 -17.24 -8.86
N GLU A 258 -17.10 -18.42 -8.32
CA GLU A 258 -17.67 -19.69 -8.77
C GLU A 258 -19.17 -19.82 -8.46
N ALA A 259 -19.61 -19.33 -7.30
CA ALA A 259 -21.01 -19.30 -6.93
C ALA A 259 -21.84 -18.43 -7.89
N GLU A 260 -21.34 -17.24 -8.23
CA GLU A 260 -21.98 -16.34 -9.21
C GLU A 260 -22.04 -16.98 -10.61
N LYS A 261 -20.95 -17.62 -11.06
CA LYS A 261 -20.93 -18.33 -12.35
C LYS A 261 -21.96 -19.46 -12.39
N ARG A 262 -22.05 -20.29 -11.36
CA ARG A 262 -23.04 -21.38 -11.26
C ARG A 262 -24.48 -20.85 -11.24
N ALA A 263 -24.72 -19.73 -10.55
CA ALA A 263 -26.04 -19.09 -10.54
C ALA A 263 -26.44 -18.59 -11.94
N ALA A 264 -25.50 -18.00 -12.69
CA ALA A 264 -25.72 -17.55 -14.06
C ALA A 264 -26.02 -18.72 -15.03
N GLU A 265 -25.26 -19.82 -14.94
CA GLU A 265 -25.44 -21.01 -15.79
C GLU A 265 -26.81 -21.67 -15.61
N LYS A 266 -27.27 -21.83 -14.35
CA LYS A 266 -28.59 -22.40 -14.05
C LYS A 266 -29.74 -21.58 -14.65
N LYS A 267 -29.58 -20.26 -14.80
CA LYS A 267 -30.60 -19.39 -15.41
C LYS A 267 -30.63 -19.52 -16.93
N ASN A 268 -29.48 -19.67 -17.57
CA ASN A 268 -29.41 -19.89 -19.02
C ASN A 268 -30.05 -21.22 -19.43
N LEU A 269 -29.95 -22.24 -18.58
CA LEU A 269 -30.64 -23.53 -18.75
C LEU A 269 -32.17 -23.45 -18.55
N LYS A 270 -32.66 -22.54 -17.70
CA LYS A 270 -34.11 -22.30 -17.50
C LYS A 270 -34.75 -21.38 -18.55
N LYS A 271 -33.94 -20.71 -19.39
CA LYS A 271 -34.40 -19.84 -20.49
C LYS A 271 -34.42 -20.55 -21.85
N LYS A 272 -33.97 -21.80 -21.93
CA LYS A 272 -34.13 -22.71 -23.08
C LYS A 272 -35.30 -23.65 -22.82
#